data_AF-A0A5B0BLZ2-F1
#
_entry.id   AF-A0A5B0BLZ2-F1
#
_cell.length_a   1.000
_cell.length_b   1.000
_cell.length_c   1.000
_cell.angle_alpha   90.00
_cell.angle_beta   90.00
_cell.angle_gamma   90.00
#
_symmetry.space_group_name_H-M   'P 1'
#
loop_
_entity.id
_entity.type
_entity.pdbx_description
1 polymer ?
#
loop_
_entity_poly.entity_id
_entity_poly.type
_entity_poly.pdbx_seq_one_letter_code
_entity_poly.pdbx_strand_id
1 'polypeptide(L)'
;MPVPARRPPSWAWVTGLTAAALVLVAVLAVKAENGPQPTASASPKPSASASPKPSAKPDESAPVAVPDGSGTGRRIVYSLGQRRVWLVDASDASRRTFKVWPGTVGPAPGNYTVGTRREAATGSDGVEIENIVYFAVASGVNVAFSNALDGSSPPPPAAGTTTGGVRMKAADGDAVWKFGTAGTTVAVVK
;
A
#
# COMPACT_ATOMS: atom_id res chain seq x y z
N MET A 1 -42.66 -13.26 41.46
CA MET A 1 -42.98 -12.15 40.53
C MET A 1 -41.68 -11.50 40.08
N PRO A 2 -41.21 -11.68 38.84
CA PRO A 2 -40.00 -11.02 38.36
C PRO A 2 -40.30 -9.57 37.95
N VAL A 3 -39.42 -8.64 38.33
CA VAL A 3 -39.53 -7.21 38.04
C VAL A 3 -39.01 -6.96 36.61
N PRO A 4 -39.74 -6.26 35.72
CA PRO A 4 -39.22 -5.97 34.38
C PRO A 4 -38.14 -4.88 34.43
N ALA A 5 -36.92 -5.22 34.00
CA ALA A 5 -35.85 -4.26 33.78
C ALA A 5 -36.17 -3.37 32.57
N ARG A 6 -36.34 -2.07 32.78
CA ARG A 6 -36.52 -1.07 31.71
C ARG A 6 -35.22 -0.94 30.92
N ARG A 7 -35.21 -1.45 29.68
CA ARG A 7 -34.11 -1.18 28.73
C ARG A 7 -34.17 0.29 28.30
N PRO A 8 -33.08 1.05 28.43
CA PRO A 8 -33.07 2.43 27.97
C PRO A 8 -33.23 2.48 26.44
N PRO A 9 -34.01 3.44 25.91
CA PRO A 9 -34.30 3.56 24.49
C PRO A 9 -33.03 3.86 23.69
N SER A 10 -32.95 3.36 22.45
CA SER A 10 -31.75 3.39 21.58
C SER A 10 -31.13 4.79 21.40
N TRP A 11 -31.93 5.86 21.43
CA TRP A 11 -31.42 7.23 21.35
C TRP A 11 -30.52 7.63 22.53
N ALA A 12 -30.79 7.11 23.74
CA ALA A 12 -30.03 7.41 24.95
C ALA A 12 -28.63 6.77 24.92
N TRP A 13 -28.49 5.62 24.23
CA TRP A 13 -27.21 4.99 23.97
C TRP A 13 -26.36 5.80 23.00
N VAL A 14 -26.97 6.29 21.91
CA VAL A 14 -26.27 7.10 20.91
C VAL A 14 -25.77 8.41 21.53
N THR A 15 -26.62 9.13 22.27
CA THR A 15 -26.21 10.37 22.93
C THR A 15 -25.12 10.17 23.98
N GLY A 16 -25.19 9.06 24.74
CA GLY A 16 -24.15 8.71 25.71
C GLY A 16 -22.79 8.45 25.06
N LEU A 17 -22.78 7.72 23.93
CA LEU A 17 -21.54 7.40 23.20
C LEU A 17 -20.91 8.64 22.55
N THR A 18 -21.70 9.57 22.03
CA THR A 18 -21.18 10.82 21.43
C THR A 18 -20.59 11.74 22.49
N ALA A 19 -21.24 11.88 23.65
CA ALA A 19 -20.72 12.70 24.75
C ALA A 19 -19.39 12.15 25.29
N ALA A 20 -19.28 10.83 25.45
CA ALA A 20 -18.05 10.18 25.89
C ALA A 20 -16.87 10.38 24.91
N ALA A 21 -17.14 10.34 23.59
CA ALA A 21 -16.13 10.58 22.57
C ALA A 21 -15.57 12.02 22.62
N LEU A 22 -16.43 13.03 22.81
CA LEU A 22 -16.01 14.44 22.89
C LEU A 22 -15.13 14.70 24.13
N VAL A 23 -15.45 14.09 25.26
CA VAL A 23 -14.62 14.18 26.48
C VAL A 23 -13.25 13.54 26.26
N LEU A 24 -13.18 12.38 25.59
CA LEU A 24 -11.92 11.72 25.31
C LEU A 24 -11.00 12.57 24.39
N VAL A 25 -11.57 13.18 23.35
CA VAL A 25 -10.84 14.08 22.44
C VAL A 25 -10.31 15.32 23.17
N ALA A 26 -11.11 15.93 24.06
CA ALA A 26 -10.67 17.08 24.86
C ALA A 26 -9.50 16.72 25.80
N VAL A 27 -9.55 15.55 26.45
CA VAL A 27 -8.46 15.07 27.31
C VAL A 27 -7.17 14.80 26.51
N LEU A 28 -7.29 14.22 25.31
CA LEU A 28 -6.15 14.01 24.41
C LEU A 28 -5.51 15.32 23.94
N ALA A 29 -6.31 16.36 23.66
CA ALA A 29 -5.81 17.68 23.29
C ALA A 29 -5.01 18.34 24.43
N VAL A 30 -5.52 18.28 25.67
CA VAL A 30 -4.79 18.80 26.85
C VAL A 30 -3.48 18.03 27.10
N LYS A 31 -3.43 16.74 26.78
CA LYS A 31 -2.21 15.92 26.91
C LYS A 31 -1.16 16.23 25.83
N ALA A 32 -1.58 16.74 24.66
CA ALA A 32 -0.67 17.15 23.58
C ALA A 32 0.00 18.50 23.86
N GLU A 33 -0.70 19.43 24.52
CA GLU A 33 -0.16 20.76 24.87
C GLU A 33 0.96 20.71 25.94
N ASN A 34 0.96 19.67 26.79
CA ASN A 34 1.89 19.51 27.92
C ASN A 34 3.09 18.59 27.62
N GLY A 35 3.34 18.27 26.34
CA GLY A 35 4.54 17.51 25.93
C GLY A 35 5.82 18.35 26.13
N PRO A 36 6.98 17.74 26.45
CA PRO A 36 8.22 18.49 26.63
C PRO A 36 8.62 19.18 25.33
N GLN A 37 8.67 20.52 25.33
CA GLN A 37 9.24 21.28 24.23
C GLN A 37 10.77 21.30 24.37
N PRO A 38 11.55 20.85 23.37
CA PRO A 38 12.98 21.05 23.39
C PRO A 38 13.28 22.54 23.17
N THR A 39 13.67 23.24 24.24
CA THR A 39 14.19 24.61 24.17
C THR A 39 15.61 24.58 23.58
N ALA A 40 15.75 24.93 22.31
CA ALA A 40 17.04 25.18 21.69
C ALA A 40 17.49 26.61 22.02
N SER A 41 18.39 26.74 22.99
CA SER A 41 19.09 28.00 23.29
C SER A 41 20.01 28.39 22.12
N ALA A 42 19.84 29.60 21.59
CA ALA A 42 20.74 30.19 20.62
C ALA A 42 21.81 31.06 21.32
N SER A 43 23.07 30.95 20.86
CA SER A 43 24.07 32.02 20.95
C SER A 43 25.16 31.86 19.87
N PRO A 44 25.84 32.95 19.43
CA PRO A 44 26.45 33.03 18.10
C PRO A 44 28.00 32.99 18.04
N LYS A 45 28.53 32.36 16.95
CA LYS A 45 29.80 32.53 16.13
C LYS A 45 31.16 32.91 16.80
N PRO A 46 32.39 32.66 16.21
CA PRO A 46 32.74 32.18 14.85
C PRO A 46 33.99 31.26 14.63
N SER A 47 34.10 30.77 13.37
CA SER A 47 35.29 30.47 12.51
C SER A 47 36.16 29.19 12.64
N ALA A 48 36.19 28.48 11.48
CA ALA A 48 37.29 27.78 10.78
C ALA A 48 38.06 26.59 11.42
N SER A 49 37.95 25.41 10.79
CA SER A 49 39.07 24.75 10.07
C SER A 49 38.62 23.46 9.38
N ALA A 50 39.11 23.26 8.15
CA ALA A 50 38.86 22.09 7.32
C ALA A 50 39.83 20.94 7.66
N SER A 51 39.35 19.69 7.61
CA SER A 51 40.09 18.54 7.10
C SER A 51 39.19 17.32 6.86
N PRO A 52 39.53 16.46 5.88
CA PRO A 52 38.58 15.60 5.18
C PRO A 52 38.40 14.26 5.87
N LYS A 53 37.19 13.69 5.76
CA LYS A 53 36.96 12.26 6.06
C LYS A 53 36.24 11.60 4.87
N PRO A 54 36.75 10.48 4.32
CA PRO A 54 36.13 9.84 3.16
C PRO A 54 34.94 8.95 3.55
N SER A 55 33.92 9.04 2.70
CA SER A 55 32.88 8.06 2.31
C SER A 55 32.33 7.05 3.31
N ALA A 56 31.02 7.14 3.56
CA ALA A 56 30.05 6.19 3.00
C ALA A 56 28.64 6.78 3.05
N LYS A 57 28.12 7.19 1.89
CA LYS A 57 26.67 7.33 1.69
C LYS A 57 26.06 5.93 1.63
N PRO A 58 24.80 5.76 2.06
CA PRO A 58 23.82 5.19 1.16
C PRO A 58 23.22 6.35 0.37
N ASP A 59 23.24 6.25 -0.95
CA ASP A 59 22.43 7.09 -1.83
C ASP A 59 21.00 7.11 -1.26
N GLU A 60 20.57 8.25 -0.73
CA GLU A 60 19.15 8.55 -0.62
C GLU A 60 18.66 8.76 -2.05
N SER A 61 18.50 7.64 -2.76
CA SER A 61 17.89 7.61 -4.07
C SER A 61 16.54 8.28 -3.88
N ALA A 62 16.36 9.43 -4.52
CA ALA A 62 15.14 10.22 -4.41
C ALA A 62 13.93 9.28 -4.53
N PRO A 63 12.93 9.40 -3.64
CA PRO A 63 11.79 8.50 -3.64
C PRO A 63 11.15 8.50 -5.03
N VAL A 64 10.97 7.31 -5.61
CA VAL A 64 10.38 7.18 -6.95
C VAL A 64 8.94 7.70 -6.89
N ALA A 65 8.72 8.85 -7.51
CA ALA A 65 7.44 9.54 -7.48
C ALA A 65 6.30 8.67 -8.03
N VAL A 66 5.11 8.86 -7.49
CA VAL A 66 3.89 8.26 -8.05
C VAL A 66 3.63 8.93 -9.40
N PRO A 67 3.37 8.16 -10.47
CA PRO A 67 3.05 8.74 -11.77
C PRO A 67 1.84 9.68 -11.73
N ASP A 68 1.95 10.79 -12.47
CA ASP A 68 0.84 11.71 -12.69
C ASP A 68 -0.34 11.01 -13.37
N GLY A 69 -1.56 11.54 -13.17
CA GLY A 69 -2.78 10.97 -13.74
C GLY A 69 -3.17 9.61 -13.15
N SER A 70 -2.54 9.16 -12.07
CA SER A 70 -2.88 7.92 -11.36
C SER A 70 -4.10 8.02 -10.43
N GLY A 71 -4.80 9.16 -10.40
CA GLY A 71 -5.93 9.43 -9.52
C GLY A 71 -5.51 9.97 -8.14
N THR A 72 -6.42 9.96 -7.17
CA THR A 72 -6.20 10.44 -5.79
C THR A 72 -6.71 9.42 -4.76
N GLY A 73 -6.31 9.60 -3.49
CA GLY A 73 -6.70 8.76 -2.38
C GLY A 73 -6.11 7.34 -2.42
N ARG A 74 -6.65 6.46 -1.58
CA ARG A 74 -6.07 5.12 -1.36
C ARG A 74 -6.19 4.25 -2.61
N ARG A 75 -5.06 3.85 -3.19
CA ARG A 75 -5.02 3.06 -4.44
C ARG A 75 -3.70 2.31 -4.62
N ILE A 76 -3.74 1.28 -5.47
CA ILE A 76 -2.56 0.67 -6.05
C ILE A 76 -2.31 1.37 -7.38
N VAL A 77 -1.10 1.87 -7.62
CA VAL A 77 -0.71 2.38 -8.95
C VAL A 77 0.19 1.36 -9.60
N TYR A 78 -0.08 0.97 -10.85
CA TYR A 78 0.73 0.02 -11.61
C TYR A 78 1.16 0.65 -12.93
N SER A 79 2.45 0.95 -13.08
CA SER A 79 3.02 1.44 -14.34
C SER A 79 3.53 0.27 -15.18
N LEU A 80 3.02 0.16 -16.40
CA LEU A 80 3.40 -0.85 -17.37
C LEU A 80 4.83 -0.64 -17.86
N GLY A 81 5.20 0.59 -18.22
CA GLY A 81 6.52 0.94 -18.75
C GLY A 81 7.62 0.90 -17.68
N GLN A 82 7.33 1.34 -16.45
CA GLN A 82 8.30 1.23 -15.36
C GLN A 82 8.34 -0.17 -14.74
N ARG A 83 7.37 -1.04 -15.07
CA ARG A 83 7.16 -2.36 -14.45
C ARG A 83 7.22 -2.24 -12.93
N ARG A 84 6.41 -1.34 -12.39
CA ARG A 84 6.50 -0.89 -11.00
C ARG A 84 5.12 -0.67 -10.42
N VAL A 85 4.99 -0.99 -9.14
CA VAL A 85 3.79 -0.78 -8.35
C VAL A 85 4.06 0.19 -7.22
N TRP A 86 3.07 1.03 -6.89
CA TRP A 86 3.04 1.86 -5.70
C TRP A 86 1.80 1.52 -4.88
N LEU A 87 1.95 1.51 -3.55
CA LEU A 87 0.85 1.48 -2.61
C LEU A 87 0.67 2.89 -2.04
N VAL A 88 -0.38 3.57 -2.48
CA VAL A 88 -0.65 4.98 -2.13
C VAL A 88 -1.80 5.03 -1.14
N ASP A 89 -1.61 5.68 0.01
CA ASP A 89 -2.65 5.72 1.03
C ASP A 89 -3.69 6.83 0.80
N ALA A 90 -4.62 6.98 1.75
CA ALA A 90 -5.69 7.96 1.66
C ALA A 90 -5.21 9.43 1.69
N SER A 91 -3.97 9.68 2.11
CA SER A 91 -3.33 11.01 2.11
C SER A 91 -2.52 11.29 0.84
N ASP A 92 -2.68 10.45 -0.19
CA ASP A 92 -1.90 10.50 -1.44
C ASP A 92 -0.39 10.25 -1.27
N ALA A 93 0.03 9.75 -0.10
CA ALA A 93 1.41 9.41 0.16
C ALA A 93 1.75 8.00 -0.36
N SER A 94 2.81 7.89 -1.15
CA SER A 94 3.40 6.59 -1.52
C SER A 94 4.05 5.94 -0.30
N ARG A 95 3.42 4.88 0.22
CA ARG A 95 3.92 4.12 1.38
C ARG A 95 4.90 3.03 0.99
N ARG A 96 4.80 2.52 -0.24
CA ARG A 96 5.68 1.48 -0.77
C ARG A 96 5.75 1.57 -2.28
N THR A 97 6.93 1.31 -2.85
CA THR A 97 7.11 1.17 -4.30
C THR A 97 8.13 0.09 -4.65
N PHE A 98 7.83 -0.74 -5.64
CA PHE A 98 8.69 -1.88 -6.02
C PHE A 98 8.53 -2.28 -7.48
N LYS A 99 9.59 -2.85 -8.07
CA LYS A 99 9.54 -3.42 -9.42
C LYS A 99 8.82 -4.76 -9.41
N VAL A 100 8.20 -5.09 -10.53
CA VAL A 100 7.47 -6.35 -10.76
C VAL A 100 7.91 -7.01 -12.06
N TRP A 101 7.60 -8.30 -12.19
CA TRP A 101 7.77 -9.06 -13.42
C TRP A 101 6.39 -9.34 -14.03
N PRO A 102 5.96 -8.52 -15.01
CA PRO A 102 4.68 -8.74 -15.67
C PRO A 102 4.71 -9.94 -16.61
N GLY A 103 3.55 -10.59 -16.75
CA GLY A 103 3.28 -11.57 -17.79
C GLY A 103 3.25 -10.98 -19.19
N THR A 104 2.93 -11.81 -20.18
CA THR A 104 2.90 -11.41 -21.59
C THR A 104 1.68 -10.57 -21.98
N VAL A 105 0.61 -10.62 -21.17
CA VAL A 105 -0.62 -9.87 -21.39
C VAL A 105 -0.84 -8.93 -20.22
N GLY A 106 -1.01 -7.64 -20.52
CA GLY A 106 -1.26 -6.59 -19.55
C GLY A 106 -2.59 -5.87 -19.80
N PRO A 107 -3.19 -5.27 -18.75
CA PRO A 107 -4.38 -4.44 -18.90
C PRO A 107 -4.03 -3.14 -19.63
N ALA A 108 -5.01 -2.54 -20.32
CA ALA A 108 -4.87 -1.20 -20.86
C ALA A 108 -4.77 -0.17 -19.71
N PRO A 109 -4.10 0.99 -19.90
CA PRO A 109 -4.13 2.07 -18.92
C PRO A 109 -5.57 2.48 -18.57
N GLY A 110 -5.84 2.72 -17.29
CA GLY A 110 -7.19 2.99 -16.78
C GLY A 110 -7.34 2.62 -15.31
N ASN A 111 -8.54 2.84 -14.77
CA ASN A 111 -8.88 2.50 -13.39
C ASN A 111 -9.61 1.17 -13.34
N TYR A 112 -9.13 0.29 -12.46
CA TYR A 112 -9.67 -1.02 -12.20
C TYR A 112 -9.97 -1.17 -10.71
N THR A 113 -10.61 -2.27 -10.35
CA THR A 113 -10.97 -2.57 -8.96
C THR A 113 -10.53 -3.98 -8.63
N VAL A 114 -9.90 -4.15 -7.46
CA VAL A 114 -9.62 -5.48 -6.94
C VAL A 114 -10.94 -6.22 -6.76
N GLY A 115 -11.07 -7.35 -7.44
CA GLY A 115 -12.22 -8.25 -7.34
C GLY A 115 -11.92 -9.38 -6.37
N THR A 116 -11.84 -10.60 -6.92
CA THR A 116 -11.57 -11.81 -6.15
C THR A 116 -10.10 -11.89 -5.72
N ARG A 117 -9.87 -12.60 -4.62
CA ARG A 117 -8.55 -12.91 -4.08
C ARG A 117 -8.43 -14.40 -3.83
N ARG A 118 -7.23 -14.94 -3.95
CA ARG A 118 -6.92 -16.34 -3.62
C ARG A 118 -5.62 -16.42 -2.84
N GLU A 119 -5.60 -17.27 -1.83
CA GLU A 119 -4.44 -17.42 -0.95
C GLU A 119 -3.30 -18.11 -1.67
N ALA A 120 -3.58 -19.19 -2.41
CA ALA A 120 -2.56 -19.95 -3.13
C ALA A 120 -3.10 -20.51 -4.46
N ALA A 121 -2.18 -20.75 -5.40
CA ALA A 121 -2.39 -21.50 -6.63
C ALA A 121 -1.04 -21.94 -7.22
N THR A 122 -1.07 -22.64 -8.35
CA THR A 122 0.10 -22.88 -9.18
C THR A 122 0.15 -21.84 -10.31
N GLY A 123 1.30 -21.19 -10.47
CA GLY A 123 1.56 -20.25 -11.56
C GLY A 123 1.62 -20.95 -12.92
N SER A 124 1.49 -20.18 -14.00
CA SER A 124 1.62 -20.70 -15.37
C SER A 124 3.02 -21.25 -15.68
N ASP A 125 4.01 -20.91 -14.86
CA ASP A 125 5.38 -21.40 -14.88
C ASP A 125 5.57 -22.66 -14.01
N GLY A 126 4.51 -23.20 -13.40
CA GLY A 126 4.56 -24.38 -12.55
C GLY A 126 4.99 -24.12 -11.10
N VAL A 127 5.32 -22.87 -10.75
CA VAL A 127 5.77 -22.49 -9.40
C VAL A 127 4.56 -22.26 -8.50
N GLU A 128 4.62 -22.70 -7.24
CA GLU A 128 3.60 -22.37 -6.24
C GLU A 128 3.63 -20.87 -5.94
N ILE A 129 2.46 -20.25 -6.04
CA ILE A 129 2.26 -18.82 -5.81
C ILE A 129 1.21 -18.58 -4.74
N GLU A 130 1.32 -17.44 -4.09
CA GLU A 130 0.39 -16.98 -3.06
C GLU A 130 0.04 -15.50 -3.21
N ASN A 131 -0.85 -15.04 -2.32
CA ASN A 131 -1.28 -13.65 -2.22
C ASN A 131 -1.84 -13.12 -3.55
N ILE A 132 -2.73 -13.89 -4.17
CA ILE A 132 -3.23 -13.62 -5.52
C ILE A 132 -4.35 -12.59 -5.47
N VAL A 133 -4.11 -11.42 -6.08
CA VAL A 133 -5.05 -10.29 -6.10
C VAL A 133 -5.46 -9.99 -7.54
N TYR A 134 -6.67 -10.42 -7.93
CA TYR A 134 -7.22 -10.21 -9.28
C TYR A 134 -7.83 -8.81 -9.40
N PHE A 135 -7.57 -8.12 -10.52
CA PHE A 135 -8.08 -6.76 -10.73
C PHE A 135 -8.51 -6.46 -12.17
N ALA A 136 -8.11 -7.26 -13.16
CA ALA A 136 -8.51 -7.03 -14.55
C ALA A 136 -8.60 -8.34 -15.35
N VAL A 137 -9.21 -8.25 -16.53
CA VAL A 137 -9.16 -9.28 -17.57
C VAL A 137 -8.71 -8.59 -18.86
N ALA A 138 -7.70 -9.14 -19.51
CA ALA A 138 -7.17 -8.63 -20.76
C ALA A 138 -7.00 -9.78 -21.74
N SER A 139 -7.55 -9.64 -22.96
CA SER A 139 -7.50 -10.69 -24.00
C SER A 139 -7.95 -12.07 -23.51
N GLY A 140 -9.00 -12.11 -22.66
CA GLY A 140 -9.52 -13.36 -22.06
C GLY A 140 -8.66 -13.95 -20.93
N VAL A 141 -7.54 -13.31 -20.56
CA VAL A 141 -6.64 -13.74 -19.50
C VAL A 141 -6.85 -12.89 -18.25
N ASN A 142 -6.99 -13.53 -17.10
CA ASN A 142 -7.05 -12.85 -15.81
C ASN A 142 -5.70 -12.20 -15.48
N VAL A 143 -5.74 -10.94 -15.07
CA VAL A 143 -4.57 -10.20 -14.61
C VAL A 143 -4.62 -10.09 -13.09
N ALA A 144 -3.54 -10.51 -12.43
CA ALA A 144 -3.44 -10.53 -10.99
C ALA A 144 -2.01 -10.25 -10.51
N PHE A 145 -1.89 -9.63 -9.35
CA PHE A 145 -0.64 -9.62 -8.60
C PHE A 145 -0.49 -10.93 -7.83
N SER A 146 0.73 -11.50 -7.76
CA SER A 146 1.06 -12.61 -6.86
C SER A 146 2.56 -12.68 -6.56
N ASN A 147 2.94 -13.38 -5.50
CA ASN A 147 4.34 -13.76 -5.25
C ASN A 147 4.52 -15.27 -5.33
N ALA A 148 5.75 -15.71 -5.61
CA ALA A 148 6.12 -17.12 -5.48
C ALA A 148 6.44 -17.44 -4.03
N LEU A 149 6.05 -18.63 -3.57
CA LEU A 149 6.37 -19.11 -2.21
C LEU A 149 7.89 -19.24 -2.03
N ASP A 150 8.60 -19.70 -3.07
CA ASP A 150 10.05 -19.84 -3.09
C ASP A 150 10.81 -18.51 -3.33
N GLY A 151 10.09 -17.40 -3.51
CA GLY A 151 10.65 -16.08 -3.78
C GLY A 151 11.24 -15.90 -5.18
N SER A 152 11.07 -16.86 -6.09
CA SER A 152 11.61 -16.80 -7.43
C SER A 152 10.92 -15.74 -8.32
N SER A 153 11.73 -15.09 -9.15
CA SER A 153 11.24 -14.37 -10.33
C SER A 153 10.77 -15.37 -11.38
N PRO A 154 9.78 -15.04 -12.23
CA PRO A 154 9.32 -15.97 -13.25
C PRO A 154 10.40 -16.09 -14.35
N PRO A 155 10.60 -17.29 -14.93
CA PRO A 155 11.42 -17.43 -16.13
C PRO A 155 10.77 -16.69 -17.32
N PRO A 156 11.52 -16.41 -18.39
CA PRO A 156 10.92 -15.94 -19.63
C PRO A 156 9.82 -16.92 -20.08
N PRO A 157 8.62 -16.43 -20.41
CA PRO A 157 7.53 -17.29 -20.86
C PRO A 157 7.90 -17.94 -22.19
N ALA A 158 7.48 -19.20 -22.37
CA ALA A 158 7.63 -19.89 -23.65
C ALA A 158 6.94 -19.11 -24.78
N ALA A 159 7.47 -19.23 -26.00
CA ALA A 159 6.94 -18.52 -27.16
C ALA A 159 5.45 -18.85 -27.38
N GLY A 160 4.64 -17.81 -27.52
CA GLY A 160 3.18 -17.95 -27.72
C GLY A 160 2.36 -18.11 -26.44
N THR A 161 2.98 -18.26 -25.27
CA THR A 161 2.24 -18.39 -24.00
C THR A 161 1.69 -17.04 -23.54
N THR A 162 0.37 -17.00 -23.31
CA THR A 162 -0.33 -15.82 -22.76
C THR A 162 -0.47 -15.93 -21.24
N THR A 163 0.13 -15.00 -20.48
CA THR A 163 0.06 -14.98 -19.01
C THR A 163 -0.29 -13.58 -18.51
N GLY A 164 -1.16 -13.49 -17.50
CA GLY A 164 -1.57 -12.22 -16.88
C GLY A 164 -1.01 -12.00 -15.47
N GLY A 165 -0.17 -12.92 -14.98
CA GLY A 165 0.42 -12.81 -13.65
C GLY A 165 1.44 -11.67 -13.60
N VAL A 166 1.31 -10.80 -12.60
CA VAL A 166 2.29 -9.77 -12.26
C VAL A 166 3.04 -10.23 -11.02
N ARG A 167 4.16 -10.93 -11.24
CA ARG A 167 4.96 -11.52 -10.15
C ARG A 167 5.69 -10.41 -9.39
N MET A 168 5.71 -10.53 -8.07
CA MET A 168 6.44 -9.66 -7.16
C MET A 168 7.22 -10.49 -6.13
N LYS A 169 8.12 -9.84 -5.38
CA LYS A 169 8.83 -10.48 -4.27
C LYS A 169 7.84 -10.77 -3.12
N ALA A 170 8.13 -11.78 -2.30
CA ALA A 170 7.24 -12.19 -1.21
C ALA A 170 6.84 -11.04 -0.26
N ALA A 171 7.80 -10.23 0.19
CA ALA A 171 7.52 -9.08 1.06
C ALA A 171 6.65 -8.00 0.39
N ASP A 172 6.73 -7.86 -0.93
CA ASP A 172 5.84 -6.98 -1.70
C ASP A 172 4.45 -7.61 -1.86
N GLY A 173 4.41 -8.94 -2.01
CA GLY A 173 3.19 -9.73 -2.06
C GLY A 173 2.35 -9.63 -0.80
N ASP A 174 2.96 -9.76 0.37
CA ASP A 174 2.29 -9.55 1.64
C ASP A 174 1.72 -8.14 1.78
N ALA A 175 2.46 -7.14 1.28
CA ALA A 175 2.03 -5.75 1.32
C ALA A 175 0.81 -5.54 0.40
N VAL A 176 0.85 -6.06 -0.82
CA VAL A 176 -0.27 -6.01 -1.77
C VAL A 176 -1.46 -6.82 -1.26
N TRP A 177 -1.27 -7.96 -0.62
CA TRP A 177 -2.35 -8.76 -0.03
C TRP A 177 -3.09 -7.99 1.07
N LYS A 178 -2.35 -7.37 1.98
CA LYS A 178 -2.93 -6.57 3.08
C LYS A 178 -3.58 -5.29 2.56
N PHE A 179 -3.00 -4.68 1.53
CA PHE A 179 -3.46 -3.41 0.98
C PHE A 179 -4.62 -3.57 -0.01
N GLY A 180 -4.49 -4.47 -0.98
CA GLY A 180 -5.44 -4.72 -2.07
C GLY A 180 -6.58 -5.63 -1.65
N THR A 181 -7.41 -5.20 -0.71
CA THR A 181 -8.69 -5.85 -0.42
C THR A 181 -9.69 -5.60 -1.55
N ALA A 182 -10.74 -6.43 -1.64
CA ALA A 182 -11.82 -6.24 -2.62
C ALA A 182 -12.37 -4.81 -2.56
N GLY A 183 -12.56 -4.19 -3.72
CA GLY A 183 -12.95 -2.78 -3.84
C GLY A 183 -11.78 -1.79 -3.89
N THR A 184 -10.54 -2.20 -3.61
CA THR A 184 -9.37 -1.30 -3.75
C THR A 184 -9.17 -0.91 -5.21
N THR A 185 -9.01 0.38 -5.49
CA THR A 185 -8.70 0.89 -6.83
C THR A 185 -7.29 0.49 -7.26
N VAL A 186 -7.17 0.04 -8.50
CA VAL A 186 -5.89 -0.18 -9.20
C VAL A 186 -5.82 0.76 -10.40
N ALA A 187 -5.00 1.80 -10.32
CA ALA A 187 -4.74 2.74 -11.40
C ALA A 187 -3.59 2.23 -12.26
N VAL A 188 -3.88 1.80 -13.49
CA VAL A 188 -2.88 1.34 -14.45
C VAL A 188 -2.47 2.52 -15.33
N VAL A 189 -1.16 2.78 -15.39
CA VAL A 189 -0.56 3.86 -16.18
C VAL A 189 0.51 3.32 -17.12
N LYS A 190 0.93 4.13 -18.10
CA LYS A 190 1.97 3.74 -19.04
C LYS A 190 3.35 3.67 -18.40
#